data_AF-A0A4Y2CW03-F1
#
_entry.id   AF-A0A4Y2CW03-F1
#
_cell.length_a   1.000
_cell.length_b   1.000
_cell.length_c   1.000
_cell.angle_alpha   90.00
_cell.angle_beta   90.00
_cell.angle_gamma   90.00
#
_symmetry.space_group_name_H-M   'P 1'
#
loop_
_entity.id
_entity.type
_entity.pdbx_description
1 polymer ?
#
loop_
_entity_poly.entity_id
_entity_poly.type
_entity_poly.pdbx_seq_one_letter_code
_entity_poly.pdbx_strand_id
1 'polypeptide(L)'
;MLKTIADPADCEVRSVIRFLNAKKVNPAEIHRQLVEIYGENVMTDGMVRKWVRQFNDGRTNVHDEARSGRPSVVNDGLVAKVNEKNCENRRFTIRMLFDGFPQISKTVLHEMVPNRLNYRKLCSRWVPKMLTDVHETK
;
A
#
# COMPACT_ATOMS: atom_id res chain seq x y z
N MET A 1 -21.27 -40.33 2.65
CA MET A 1 -21.16 -39.03 3.33
C MET A 1 -20.23 -38.17 2.49
N LEU A 2 -20.70 -37.05 1.94
CA LEU A 2 -19.80 -36.11 1.27
C LEU A 2 -18.81 -35.60 2.31
N LYS A 3 -17.52 -35.67 2.01
CA LYS A 3 -16.49 -35.10 2.88
C LYS A 3 -16.57 -33.59 2.72
N THR A 4 -16.94 -32.89 3.78
CA THR A 4 -16.89 -31.42 3.82
C THR A 4 -15.45 -30.97 3.62
N ILE A 5 -15.24 -30.04 2.70
CA ILE A 5 -13.92 -29.39 2.53
C ILE A 5 -13.76 -28.44 3.71
N ALA A 6 -12.82 -28.75 4.60
CA ALA A 6 -12.53 -27.91 5.76
C ALA A 6 -11.67 -26.70 5.35
N ASP A 7 -12.02 -25.52 5.86
CA ASP A 7 -11.27 -24.27 5.73
C ASP A 7 -10.90 -23.88 4.28
N PRO A 8 -11.89 -23.67 3.38
CA PRO A 8 -11.60 -23.27 2.02
C PRO A 8 -11.04 -21.85 1.98
N ALA A 9 -10.11 -21.59 1.06
CA ALA A 9 -9.68 -20.22 0.80
C ALA A 9 -10.84 -19.39 0.25
N ASP A 10 -10.97 -18.13 0.69
CA ASP A 10 -11.99 -17.19 0.22
C ASP A 10 -12.10 -17.12 -1.32
N CYS A 11 -10.95 -17.10 -2.01
CA CYS A 11 -10.91 -17.04 -3.47
C CYS A 11 -11.45 -18.32 -4.13
N GLU A 12 -11.34 -19.48 -3.49
CA GLU A 12 -11.88 -20.74 -3.99
C GLU A 12 -13.41 -20.68 -3.99
N VAL A 13 -14.01 -20.33 -2.85
CA VAL A 13 -15.47 -20.22 -2.71
C VAL A 13 -16.03 -19.20 -3.71
N ARG A 14 -15.36 -18.05 -3.86
CA ARG A 14 -15.75 -17.01 -4.83
C ARG A 14 -15.61 -17.47 -6.28
N SER A 15 -14.66 -18.35 -6.58
CA SER A 15 -14.51 -18.97 -7.90
C SER A 15 -15.67 -19.92 -8.21
N VAL A 16 -16.12 -20.70 -7.21
CA VAL A 16 -17.31 -21.55 -7.33
C VAL A 16 -18.57 -20.70 -7.55
N ILE A 17 -18.73 -19.60 -6.81
CA ILE A 17 -19.83 -18.65 -7.03
C ILE A 17 -19.81 -18.11 -8.47
N ARG A 18 -18.63 -17.71 -8.97
CA ARG A 18 -18.48 -17.21 -10.35
C ARG A 18 -18.90 -18.26 -11.38
N PHE A 19 -18.46 -19.50 -11.19
CA PHE A 19 -18.81 -20.62 -12.06
C PHE A 19 -20.32 -20.91 -12.06
N LEU A 20 -20.95 -21.01 -10.88
CA LEU A 20 -22.38 -21.29 -10.76
C LEU A 20 -23.24 -20.11 -11.26
N ASN A 21 -22.78 -18.87 -11.06
CA ASN A 21 -23.43 -17.69 -11.63
C ASN A 21 -23.38 -17.69 -13.17
N ALA A 22 -22.26 -18.11 -13.77
CA ALA A 22 -22.16 -18.26 -15.22
C ALA A 22 -23.12 -19.33 -15.76
N LYS A 23 -23.39 -20.39 -14.98
CA LYS A 23 -24.44 -21.39 -15.24
C LYS A 23 -25.87 -20.90 -14.98
N LYS A 24 -26.05 -19.63 -14.59
CA LYS A 24 -27.36 -19.01 -14.28
C LYS A 24 -28.10 -19.68 -13.12
N VAL A 25 -27.38 -20.24 -12.16
CA VAL A 25 -27.97 -20.78 -10.93
C VAL A 25 -28.44 -19.62 -10.05
N ASN A 26 -29.61 -19.76 -9.43
CA ASN A 26 -30.16 -18.77 -8.49
C ASN A 26 -29.23 -18.61 -7.27
N PRO A 27 -28.91 -17.38 -6.81
CA PRO A 27 -28.10 -17.14 -5.61
C PRO A 27 -28.48 -17.97 -4.37
N ALA A 28 -29.77 -18.19 -4.13
CA ALA A 28 -30.23 -18.99 -2.99
C ALA A 28 -29.80 -20.47 -3.10
N GLU A 29 -29.77 -20.99 -4.33
CA GLU A 29 -29.32 -22.36 -4.61
C GLU A 29 -27.80 -22.47 -4.60
N ILE A 30 -27.09 -21.42 -5.04
CA ILE A 30 -25.63 -21.32 -4.87
C ILE A 30 -25.27 -21.42 -3.39
N HIS A 31 -25.95 -20.68 -2.52
CA HIS A 31 -25.71 -20.73 -1.07
C HIS A 31 -25.92 -22.14 -0.49
N ARG A 32 -26.99 -22.84 -0.89
CA ARG A 32 -27.24 -24.22 -0.43
C ARG A 32 -26.12 -25.18 -0.83
N GLN A 33 -25.67 -25.12 -2.08
CA GLN A 33 -24.56 -25.96 -2.56
C GLN A 33 -23.25 -25.64 -1.85
N LEU A 34 -23.00 -24.36 -1.55
CA LEU A 34 -21.82 -23.98 -0.78
C LEU A 34 -21.86 -24.54 0.64
N VAL A 35 -23.00 -24.44 1.33
CA VAL A 35 -23.16 -24.98 2.69
C VAL A 35 -23.02 -26.50 2.71
N GLU A 36 -23.53 -27.20 1.69
CA GLU A 36 -23.42 -28.66 1.59
C GLU A 36 -21.96 -29.13 1.45
N ILE A 37 -21.14 -28.41 0.67
CA ILE A 37 -19.76 -28.81 0.36
C ILE A 37 -18.73 -28.26 1.36
N TYR A 38 -18.91 -27.01 1.80
CA TYR A 38 -17.93 -26.26 2.61
C TYR A 38 -18.37 -26.04 4.07
N GLY A 39 -19.61 -26.40 4.42
CA GLY A 39 -20.17 -26.26 5.76
C GLY A 39 -20.89 -24.92 5.99
N GLU A 40 -21.62 -24.84 7.11
CA GLU A 40 -22.53 -23.71 7.43
C GLU A 40 -21.81 -22.35 7.57
N ASN A 41 -20.53 -22.35 7.94
CA ASN A 41 -19.76 -21.14 8.23
C ASN A 41 -19.00 -20.58 7.01
N VAL A 42 -19.16 -21.15 5.82
CA VAL A 42 -18.37 -20.76 4.64
C VAL A 42 -18.64 -19.31 4.21
N MET A 43 -19.91 -18.93 4.08
CA MET A 43 -20.30 -17.62 3.58
C MET A 43 -21.79 -17.40 3.83
N THR A 44 -22.16 -16.19 4.25
CA THR A 44 -23.57 -15.83 4.41
C THR A 44 -24.27 -15.65 3.05
N ASP A 45 -25.56 -15.94 2.99
CA ASP A 45 -26.41 -15.71 1.80
C ASP A 45 -26.31 -14.26 1.27
N GLY A 46 -26.21 -13.27 2.16
CA GLY A 46 -26.01 -11.88 1.78
C GLY A 46 -24.68 -11.63 1.03
N MET A 47 -23.61 -12.31 1.43
CA MET A 47 -22.31 -12.21 0.77
C MET A 47 -22.31 -12.94 -0.58
N VAL A 48 -23.00 -14.08 -0.69
CA VAL A 48 -23.20 -14.78 -1.98
C VAL A 48 -23.92 -13.86 -2.98
N ARG A 49 -25.03 -13.24 -2.58
CA ARG A 49 -25.77 -12.28 -3.43
C ARG A 49 -24.92 -11.08 -3.83
N LYS A 50 -24.08 -10.57 -2.91
CA LYS A 50 -23.14 -9.48 -3.20
C LYS A 50 -22.13 -9.88 -4.28
N TRP A 51 -21.53 -11.08 -4.18
CA TRP A 51 -20.61 -11.58 -5.20
C TRP A 51 -21.29 -11.82 -6.55
N VAL A 52 -22.47 -12.43 -6.56
CA VAL A 52 -23.26 -12.61 -7.79
C VAL A 52 -23.53 -11.27 -8.47
N ARG A 53 -23.93 -10.25 -7.71
CA ARG A 53 -24.12 -8.89 -8.25
C ARG A 53 -22.83 -8.35 -8.88
N GLN A 54 -21.71 -8.43 -8.17
CA GLN A 54 -20.44 -7.94 -8.69
C GLN A 54 -19.99 -8.66 -9.96
N PHE A 55 -20.20 -9.98 -10.04
CA PHE A 55 -19.89 -10.74 -11.26
C PHE A 55 -20.82 -10.36 -12.41
N ASN A 56 -22.09 -10.06 -12.15
CA ASN A 56 -23.02 -9.55 -13.15
C ASN A 56 -22.66 -8.12 -13.61
N ASP A 57 -22.11 -7.30 -12.71
CA ASP A 57 -21.59 -5.97 -13.00
C ASP A 57 -20.23 -5.99 -13.76
N GLY A 58 -19.73 -7.18 -14.12
CA GLY A 58 -18.55 -7.36 -14.97
C GLY A 58 -17.22 -7.58 -14.22
N ARG A 59 -17.24 -7.70 -12.89
CA ARG A 59 -16.03 -8.06 -12.13
C ARG A 59 -15.55 -9.45 -12.56
N THR A 60 -14.25 -9.61 -12.81
CA THR A 60 -13.63 -10.90 -13.15
C THR A 60 -12.69 -11.42 -12.05
N ASN A 61 -12.19 -10.53 -11.18
CA ASN A 61 -11.28 -10.90 -10.10
C ASN A 61 -12.03 -11.47 -8.88
N VAL A 62 -11.59 -12.64 -8.42
CA VAL A 62 -12.12 -13.33 -7.22
C VAL A 62 -11.42 -12.92 -5.93
N HIS A 63 -10.26 -12.28 -6.03
CA HIS A 63 -9.51 -11.77 -4.88
C HIS A 63 -10.07 -10.43 -4.39
N ASP A 64 -9.82 -10.12 -3.12
CA ASP A 64 -10.06 -8.80 -2.57
C ASP A 64 -9.29 -7.74 -3.36
N GLU A 65 -9.90 -6.58 -3.54
CA GLU A 65 -9.18 -5.43 -4.06
C GLU A 65 -8.23 -4.89 -2.99
N ALA A 66 -7.16 -4.23 -3.44
CA ALA A 66 -6.26 -3.55 -2.53
C ALA A 66 -7.07 -2.58 -1.67
N ARG A 67 -7.06 -2.81 -0.35
CA ARG A 67 -7.73 -1.91 0.59
C ARG A 67 -7.00 -0.59 0.55
N SER A 68 -7.74 0.50 0.30
CA SER A 68 -7.24 1.84 0.57
C SER A 68 -6.96 1.92 2.08
N GLY A 69 -5.69 1.82 2.45
CA GLY A 69 -5.25 1.99 3.83
C GLY A 69 -5.46 3.44 4.30
N ARG A 70 -5.01 3.73 5.52
CA ARG A 70 -4.95 5.12 6.00
C ARG A 70 -4.09 5.95 5.04
N PRO A 71 -4.60 7.09 4.51
CA PRO A 71 -3.81 7.97 3.68
C PRO A 71 -2.52 8.37 4.39
N SER A 72 -1.38 8.21 3.72
CA SER A 72 -0.11 8.72 4.22
C SER A 72 -0.19 10.23 4.35
N VAL A 73 0.26 10.78 5.48
CA VAL A 73 0.42 12.23 5.67
C VAL A 73 1.48 12.79 4.70
N VAL A 74 2.39 11.93 4.25
CA VAL A 74 3.40 12.27 3.24
C VAL A 74 2.78 12.15 1.85
N ASN A 75 2.58 13.29 1.19
CA ASN A 75 2.18 13.39 -0.20
C ASN A 75 3.38 13.77 -1.09
N ASP A 76 3.26 13.58 -2.41
CA ASP A 76 4.38 13.82 -3.34
C ASP A 76 4.81 15.31 -3.39
N GLY A 77 3.86 16.24 -3.20
CA GLY A 77 4.18 17.67 -3.14
C GLY A 77 5.03 18.05 -1.93
N LEU A 78 4.81 17.39 -0.79
CA LEU A 78 5.60 17.53 0.42
C LEU A 78 6.99 16.94 0.23
N VAL A 79 7.06 15.80 -0.47
CA VAL A 79 8.34 15.18 -0.84
C VAL A 79 9.18 16.12 -1.69
N ALA A 80 8.57 16.78 -2.68
CA ALA A 80 9.24 17.78 -3.51
C ALA A 80 9.74 18.99 -2.70
N LYS A 81 8.94 19.52 -1.77
CA LYS A 81 9.34 20.67 -0.94
C LYS A 81 10.51 20.36 0.00
N VAL A 82 10.53 19.18 0.60
CA VAL A 82 11.67 18.74 1.43
C VAL A 82 12.92 18.53 0.56
N ASN A 83 12.74 18.01 -0.66
CA ASN A 83 13.84 17.85 -1.61
C ASN A 83 14.46 19.19 -2.00
N GLU A 84 13.64 20.20 -2.28
CA GLU A 84 14.07 21.56 -2.56
C GLU A 84 14.91 22.13 -1.41
N LYS A 85 14.44 21.98 -0.15
CA LYS A 85 15.21 22.41 1.03
C LYS A 85 16.54 21.68 1.21
N ASN A 86 16.60 20.41 0.84
CA ASN A 86 17.86 19.67 0.84
C ASN A 86 18.83 20.19 -0.25
N CYS A 87 18.32 20.49 -1.43
CA CYS A 87 19.10 21.06 -2.52
C CYS A 87 19.66 22.46 -2.19
N GLU A 88 18.89 23.30 -1.50
CA GLU A 88 19.34 24.63 -1.03
C GLU A 88 20.52 24.53 -0.06
N ASN A 89 20.46 23.59 0.91
CA ASN A 89 21.51 23.42 1.90
C ASN A 89 21.79 21.93 2.15
N ARG A 90 22.86 21.42 1.50
CA ARG A 90 23.30 20.02 1.67
C ARG A 90 23.79 19.68 3.08
N ARG A 91 24.01 20.67 3.96
CA ARG A 91 24.42 20.51 5.37
C ARG A 91 23.25 20.76 6.34
N PHE A 92 22.05 20.37 5.97
CA PHE A 92 20.86 20.49 6.82
C PHE A 92 20.82 19.40 7.91
N THR A 93 20.06 19.66 8.98
CA THR A 93 19.73 18.67 10.01
C THR A 93 18.24 18.36 9.99
N ILE A 94 17.84 17.18 10.49
CA ILE A 94 16.41 16.81 10.63
C ILE A 94 15.66 17.81 11.52
N ARG A 95 16.33 18.45 12.48
CA ARG A 95 15.72 19.49 13.31
C ARG A 95 15.37 20.73 12.50
N MET A 96 16.30 21.23 11.68
CA MET A 96 16.03 22.36 10.78
C MET A 96 14.90 22.05 9.80
N LEU A 97 14.82 20.79 9.34
CA LEU A 97 13.75 20.35 8.47
C LEU A 97 12.39 20.33 9.20
N PHE A 98 12.36 19.86 10.45
CA PHE A 98 11.16 19.92 11.28
C PHE A 98 10.71 21.36 11.54
N ASP A 99 11.65 22.27 11.80
CA ASP A 99 11.33 23.68 12.03
C ASP A 99 10.72 24.34 10.78
N GLY A 100 11.13 23.91 9.57
CA GLY A 100 10.51 24.34 8.31
C GLY A 100 9.21 23.64 7.94
N PHE A 101 8.92 22.48 8.57
CA PHE A 101 7.73 21.66 8.30
C PHE A 101 7.11 21.13 9.61
N PRO A 102 6.55 22.00 10.48
CA PRO A 102 6.02 21.61 11.78
C PRO A 102 4.81 20.67 11.71
N GLN A 103 4.14 20.61 10.55
CA GLN A 103 3.03 19.69 10.29
C GLN A 103 3.46 18.22 10.13
N ILE A 104 4.77 17.95 10.07
CA ILE A 104 5.33 16.61 9.90
C ILE A 104 6.05 16.21 11.18
N SER A 105 5.84 14.98 11.64
CA SER A 105 6.61 14.48 12.78
C SER A 105 8.07 14.22 12.41
N LYS A 106 8.99 14.35 13.37
CA LYS A 106 10.42 14.05 13.16
C LYS A 106 10.65 12.63 12.65
N THR A 107 9.88 11.65 13.13
CA THR A 107 9.98 10.25 12.70
C THR A 107 9.71 10.11 11.20
N VAL A 108 8.68 10.77 10.70
CA VAL A 108 8.35 10.75 9.27
C VAL A 108 9.46 11.39 8.44
N LEU A 109 10.06 12.48 8.91
CA LEU A 109 11.22 13.10 8.25
C LEU A 109 12.45 12.16 8.24
N HIS A 110 12.68 11.44 9.34
CA HIS A 110 13.76 10.45 9.44
C HIS A 110 13.59 9.27 8.48
N GLU A 111 12.36 8.85 8.20
CA GLU A 111 12.07 7.81 7.20
C GLU A 111 12.13 8.38 5.77
N MET A 112 11.61 9.58 5.58
CA MET A 112 11.44 10.16 4.25
C MET A 112 12.78 10.49 3.56
N VAL A 113 13.74 11.08 4.28
CA VAL A 113 15.04 11.45 3.71
C VAL A 113 15.80 10.25 3.12
N PRO A 114 15.98 9.12 3.84
CA PRO A 114 16.64 7.94 3.28
C PRO A 114 15.73 7.06 2.41
N ASN A 115 14.45 6.87 2.74
CA ASN A 115 13.63 5.85 2.05
C ASN A 115 12.87 6.41 0.84
N ARG A 116 12.44 7.69 0.88
CA ARG A 116 11.68 8.32 -0.22
C ARG A 116 12.60 9.11 -1.15
N LEU A 117 13.51 9.88 -0.58
CA LEU A 117 14.44 10.72 -1.34
C LEU A 117 15.80 10.05 -1.61
N ASN A 118 16.08 8.91 -1.00
CA ASN A 118 17.32 8.15 -1.17
C ASN A 118 18.61 8.93 -0.82
N TYR A 119 18.52 9.89 0.11
CA TYR A 119 19.70 10.59 0.62
C TYR A 119 20.37 9.81 1.74
N ARG A 120 21.70 9.90 1.77
CA ARG A 120 22.52 9.33 2.84
C ARG A 120 23.30 10.42 3.55
N LYS A 121 23.39 10.31 4.88
CA LYS A 121 24.24 11.20 5.68
C LYS A 121 25.70 10.80 5.45
N LEU A 122 26.49 11.76 4.97
CA LEU A 122 27.93 11.61 4.79
C LEU A 122 28.67 12.59 5.70
N CYS A 123 29.84 12.19 6.19
CA CYS A 123 30.74 13.10 6.88
C CYS A 123 31.52 13.92 5.86
N SER A 124 31.62 15.23 6.07
CA SER A 124 32.49 16.09 5.25
C SER A 124 33.95 15.64 5.42
N ARG A 125 34.73 15.72 4.33
CA ARG A 125 36.18 15.47 4.39
C ARG A 125 36.87 16.67 5.04
N TRP A 126 37.92 16.40 5.80
CA TRP A 126 38.75 17.45 6.36
C TRP A 126 39.56 18.12 5.24
N VAL A 127 39.56 19.45 5.22
CA VAL A 127 40.31 20.24 4.24
C VAL A 127 41.43 20.96 5.01
N PRO A 128 42.72 20.68 4.73
CA PRO A 128 43.82 21.18 5.54
C PRO A 128 43.98 22.70 5.59
N LYS A 129 43.59 23.38 4.52
CA LYS A 129 43.65 24.84 4.41
C LYS A 129 42.55 25.32 3.48
N MET A 130 41.96 26.47 3.79
CA MET A 130 41.07 27.15 2.87
C MET A 130 41.90 27.71 1.72
N LEU A 131 41.64 27.22 0.51
CA LEU A 131 42.23 27.77 -0.70
C LEU A 131 41.60 29.15 -0.96
N THR A 132 42.44 30.07 -1.41
CA THR A 132 42.06 31.41 -1.88
C THR A 132 42.60 31.59 -3.28
N ASP A 133 42.09 32.56 -4.02
CA ASP A 133 42.43 32.81 -5.43
C ASP A 133 43.94 32.97 -5.68
N VAL A 134 44.71 33.39 -4.66
CA VAL A 134 46.18 33.51 -4.70
C VAL A 134 46.89 32.15 -4.82
N HIS A 135 46.21 31.05 -4.49
CA HIS A 135 46.76 29.69 -4.57
C HIS A 135 46.49 29.02 -5.94
N GLU A 136 45.74 29.68 -6.84
CA GLU A 136 45.42 29.16 -8.18
C GLU A 136 46.41 29.57 -9.27
N THR A 137 47.34 30.48 -8.98
CA THR A 137 48.35 30.93 -9.95
C THR A 137 49.51 29.94 -10.09
N LYS A 138 49.62 29.37 -11.29
CA LYS A 138 50.80 28.63 -11.77
C LYS A 138 51.37 29.33 -13.00
#